data_AF-A0A2E4R342-F1
#
_entry.id   AF-A0A2E4R342-F1
#
_cell.length_a   1.000
_cell.length_b   1.000
_cell.length_c   1.000
_cell.angle_alpha   90.00
_cell.angle_beta   90.00
_cell.angle_gamma   90.00
#
_symmetry.space_group_name_H-M   'P 1'
#
loop_
_entity.id
_entity.type
_entity.pdbx_description
1 polymer ?
#
loop_
_entity_poly.entity_id
_entity_poly.type
_entity_poly.pdbx_seq_one_letter_code
_entity_poly.pdbx_strand_id
1 'polypeptide(L)'
;PVPVIPLELPSYQRKENFGADETFFQIVKALAKPIDRSAQISCNLIGVTGLGFRHRDDIAEISGLLSDMGISVNVVAPMGSSPSDIKRLGAAHFNVLMYPETGEMAARWLERELGQPYTKIVPIGVGATRDFIAEVAQITGLDPVVDDSRLRLPWYSASVDSTYLTGKRVFIFGDGTHAMAAARIARDEMGFEVVGMGCYNREMARPMRALAKSFGLDALITDDYLEVEQQIEALAPEMILGTQMERHIGKRLGIPCAVISAPVHVQDFPARYSPQMGFEGANVIFDTWVHPLVMGLEEHLLHMFRDDFEFNDAAGASHHGGHGVADKPQSTSRAVGDSQPAAVEAGAVHAADTQTIWLIEAEKELKKIPFFVRGKARRNTETYAASRGVQEISIDTLYEAKAHYAQ
;
A
#
# COMPACT_ATOMS: atom_id res chain seq x y z
N PRO A 1 5.29 34.02 31.59
CA PRO A 1 6.19 33.71 30.45
C PRO A 1 5.89 32.28 29.95
N VAL A 2 6.01 32.02 28.66
CA VAL A 2 5.79 30.67 28.06
C VAL A 2 7.09 30.12 27.48
N PRO A 3 7.31 28.79 27.47
CA PRO A 3 8.49 28.19 26.83
C PRO A 3 8.52 28.46 25.32
N VAL A 4 9.70 28.74 24.78
CA VAL A 4 9.95 28.86 23.33
C VAL A 4 10.98 27.80 22.97
N ILE A 5 10.64 26.93 22.02
CA ILE A 5 11.47 25.79 21.61
C ILE A 5 11.96 26.08 20.19
N PRO A 6 13.26 26.34 19.99
CA PRO A 6 13.81 26.53 18.66
C PRO A 6 13.85 25.20 17.90
N LEU A 7 13.55 25.23 16.60
CA LEU A 7 13.53 24.06 15.72
C LEU A 7 14.54 24.26 14.58
N GLU A 8 15.36 23.25 14.32
CA GLU A 8 16.31 23.22 13.21
C GLU A 8 15.82 22.22 12.14
N LEU A 9 15.12 22.74 11.14
CA LEU A 9 14.48 21.93 10.10
C LEU A 9 15.09 22.23 8.72
N PRO A 10 16.08 21.46 8.25
CA PRO A 10 16.77 21.71 6.98
C PRO A 10 15.88 21.33 5.78
N SER A 11 15.06 22.28 5.34
CA SER A 11 14.04 22.09 4.29
C SER A 11 14.57 21.61 2.93
N TYR A 12 15.86 21.76 2.64
CA TYR A 12 16.48 21.30 1.38
C TYR A 12 17.04 19.87 1.46
N GLN A 13 17.05 19.25 2.65
CA GLN A 13 17.65 17.93 2.87
C GLN A 13 16.67 16.93 3.49
N ARG A 14 15.71 17.41 4.27
CA ARG A 14 14.72 16.59 4.97
C ARG A 14 13.31 17.00 4.59
N LYS A 15 12.36 16.11 4.87
CA LYS A 15 10.96 16.22 4.45
C LYS A 15 10.02 16.24 5.67
N GLU A 16 8.72 16.23 5.38
CA GLU A 16 7.62 16.34 6.34
C GLU A 16 7.74 15.38 7.54
N ASN A 17 7.90 14.08 7.31
CA ASN A 17 7.98 13.09 8.41
C ASN A 17 9.11 13.39 9.39
N PHE A 18 10.31 13.69 8.89
CA PHE A 18 11.41 14.14 9.75
C PHE A 18 11.07 15.43 10.50
N GLY A 19 10.48 16.39 9.80
CA GLY A 19 10.06 17.64 10.44
C GLY A 19 9.09 17.41 11.59
N ALA A 20 8.15 16.49 11.44
CA ALA A 20 7.22 16.09 12.48
C ALA A 20 7.90 15.36 13.65
N ASP A 21 8.72 14.35 13.37
CA ASP A 21 9.44 13.55 14.38
C ASP A 21 10.42 14.42 15.19
N GLU A 22 11.23 15.25 14.52
CA GLU A 22 12.17 16.17 15.16
C GLU A 22 11.44 17.22 16.00
N THR A 23 10.37 17.82 15.47
CA THR A 23 9.58 18.82 16.22
C THR A 23 8.98 18.20 17.46
N PHE A 24 8.36 17.03 17.34
CA PHE A 24 7.76 16.35 18.47
C PHE A 24 8.81 15.92 19.50
N PHE A 25 9.95 15.40 19.05
CA PHE A 25 11.10 15.12 19.91
C PHE A 25 11.57 16.34 20.70
N GLN A 26 11.75 17.51 20.06
CA GLN A 26 12.19 18.73 20.75
C GLN A 26 11.14 19.20 21.77
N ILE A 27 9.85 19.08 21.46
CA ILE A 27 8.74 19.37 22.39
C ILE A 27 8.81 18.45 23.61
N VAL A 28 8.94 17.13 23.39
CA VAL A 28 9.04 16.14 24.46
C VAL A 28 10.27 16.37 25.31
N LYS A 29 11.44 16.53 24.69
CA LYS A 29 12.72 16.79 25.38
C LYS A 29 12.69 18.05 26.25
N ALA A 30 12.01 19.10 25.79
CA ALA A 30 11.93 20.36 26.53
C ALA A 30 10.90 20.34 27.67
N LEU A 31 9.83 19.54 27.56
CA LEU A 31 8.68 19.63 28.46
C LEU A 31 8.46 18.41 29.34
N ALA A 32 8.73 17.20 28.86
CA ALA A 32 8.53 15.98 29.63
C ALA A 32 9.48 15.94 30.84
N LYS A 33 9.00 15.38 31.96
CA LYS A 33 9.74 15.33 33.22
C LYS A 33 9.66 13.94 33.83
N PRO A 34 10.68 13.53 34.61
CA PRO A 34 10.54 12.43 35.55
C PRO A 34 9.42 12.76 36.55
N ILE A 35 8.42 11.90 36.64
CA ILE A 35 7.32 11.97 37.60
C ILE A 35 6.99 10.55 38.05
N ASP A 36 6.36 10.42 39.22
CA ASP A 36 5.94 9.12 39.73
C ASP A 36 4.97 8.45 38.75
N ARG A 37 5.13 7.13 38.59
CA ARG A 37 4.25 6.32 37.75
C ARG A 37 2.82 6.38 38.27
N SER A 38 1.85 6.28 37.36
CA SER A 38 0.44 6.17 37.73
C SER A 38 0.18 4.94 38.61
N ALA A 39 -0.86 4.99 39.44
CA ALA A 39 -1.20 3.85 40.31
C ALA A 39 -1.65 2.60 39.53
N GLN A 40 -2.32 2.79 38.39
CA GLN A 40 -2.66 1.73 37.45
C GLN A 40 -1.65 1.69 36.31
N ILE A 41 -1.45 0.51 35.70
CA ILE A 41 -0.61 0.37 34.51
C ILE A 41 -1.20 1.26 33.41
N SER A 42 -0.33 2.08 32.82
CA SER A 42 -0.73 3.04 31.80
C SER A 42 0.34 3.20 30.73
N CYS A 43 -0.05 3.61 29.54
CA CYS A 43 0.87 3.92 28.45
C CYS A 43 0.59 5.29 27.83
N ASN A 44 1.59 5.83 27.14
CA ASN A 44 1.36 6.92 26.19
C ASN A 44 1.16 6.36 24.78
N LEU A 45 0.32 7.00 23.97
CA LEU A 45 0.21 6.74 22.53
C LEU A 45 1.03 7.80 21.79
N ILE A 46 2.07 7.38 21.07
CA ILE A 46 3.14 8.23 20.54
C ILE A 46 3.18 8.16 19.00
N GLY A 47 3.31 9.33 18.36
CA GLY A 47 3.51 9.47 16.91
C GLY A 47 2.27 9.89 16.13
N VAL A 48 1.12 10.01 16.78
CA VAL A 48 -0.11 10.43 16.10
C VAL A 48 -0.14 11.94 15.81
N THR A 49 -0.23 12.34 14.54
CA THR A 49 -0.36 13.72 14.06
C THR A 49 -1.72 14.01 13.39
N GLY A 50 -2.00 15.28 13.09
CA GLY A 50 -3.29 15.72 12.54
C GLY A 50 -3.54 15.39 11.05
N LEU A 51 -2.48 15.30 10.23
CA LEU A 51 -2.58 14.92 8.80
C LEU A 51 -2.17 13.46 8.56
N GLY A 52 -1.97 12.68 9.62
CA GLY A 52 -1.63 11.28 9.51
C GLY A 52 -2.78 10.42 8.98
N PHE A 53 -2.45 9.38 8.21
CA PHE A 53 -3.43 8.46 7.63
C PHE A 53 -4.17 7.70 8.73
N ARG A 54 -5.50 7.92 8.82
CA ARG A 54 -6.44 7.22 9.74
C ARG A 54 -6.13 7.30 11.24
N HIS A 55 -5.19 8.17 11.62
CA HIS A 55 -4.73 8.31 13.00
C HIS A 55 -5.84 8.55 14.02
N ARG A 56 -6.88 9.32 13.66
CA ARG A 56 -8.06 9.56 14.51
C ARG A 56 -8.68 8.25 15.02
N ASP A 57 -8.89 7.31 14.10
CA ASP A 57 -9.61 6.07 14.40
C ASP A 57 -8.68 5.00 14.96
N ASP A 58 -7.41 5.01 14.54
CA ASP A 58 -6.36 4.15 15.10
C ASP A 58 -6.11 4.44 16.59
N ILE A 59 -6.17 5.72 17.01
CA ILE A 59 -6.13 6.08 18.44
C ILE A 59 -7.27 5.40 19.19
N ALA A 60 -8.49 5.45 18.65
CA ALA A 60 -9.67 4.90 19.31
C ALA A 60 -9.62 3.37 19.38
N GLU A 61 -9.21 2.69 18.30
CA GLU A 61 -9.11 1.22 18.28
C GLU A 61 -8.05 0.73 19.27
N ILE A 62 -6.85 1.33 19.26
CA ILE A 62 -5.76 0.93 20.15
C ILE A 62 -6.05 1.29 21.60
N SER A 63 -6.72 2.41 21.87
CA SER A 63 -7.18 2.74 23.23
C SER A 63 -8.17 1.70 23.76
N GLY A 64 -9.10 1.22 22.92
CA GLY A 64 -10.04 0.15 23.27
C GLY A 64 -9.32 -1.16 23.58
N LEU A 65 -8.45 -1.61 22.67
CA LEU A 65 -7.66 -2.83 22.83
C LEU A 65 -6.82 -2.83 24.11
N LEU A 66 -6.16 -1.71 24.42
CA LEU A 66 -5.40 -1.56 25.66
C LEU A 66 -6.30 -1.56 26.91
N SER A 67 -7.47 -0.94 26.82
CA SER A 67 -8.46 -0.94 27.91
C SER A 67 -8.95 -2.36 28.23
N ASP A 68 -9.14 -3.21 27.22
CA ASP A 68 -9.54 -4.61 27.40
C ASP A 68 -8.45 -5.42 28.14
N MET A 69 -7.18 -5.04 27.96
CA MET A 69 -6.04 -5.58 28.72
C MET A 69 -5.89 -4.96 30.12
N GLY A 70 -6.76 -4.02 30.52
CA GLY A 70 -6.66 -3.31 31.80
C GLY A 70 -5.59 -2.22 31.83
N ILE A 71 -5.15 -1.73 30.67
CA ILE A 71 -4.13 -0.69 30.54
C ILE A 71 -4.80 0.64 30.21
N SER A 72 -4.53 1.66 31.03
CA SER A 72 -5.07 3.01 30.81
C SER A 72 -4.19 3.84 29.86
N VAL A 73 -4.79 4.70 29.05
CA VAL A 73 -4.04 5.67 28.24
C VAL A 73 -3.76 6.93 29.10
N ASN A 74 -2.49 7.23 29.33
CA ASN A 74 -2.07 8.42 30.07
C ASN A 74 -2.13 9.69 29.21
N VAL A 75 -1.43 9.67 28.07
CA VAL A 75 -1.37 10.80 27.12
C VAL A 75 -1.31 10.26 25.69
N VAL A 76 -2.09 10.88 24.80
CA VAL A 76 -1.98 10.71 23.35
C VAL A 76 -1.25 11.92 22.78
N ALA A 77 -0.14 11.72 22.08
CA ALA A 77 0.70 12.82 21.60
C ALA A 77 1.38 12.53 20.24
N PRO A 78 1.56 13.57 19.40
CA PRO A 78 1.19 14.97 19.63
C PRO A 78 -0.31 15.31 19.47
N MET A 79 -1.07 14.54 18.68
CA MET A 79 -2.48 14.83 18.38
C MET A 79 -3.35 14.90 19.64
N GLY A 80 -4.03 16.03 19.86
CA GLY A 80 -4.94 16.25 20.99
C GLY A 80 -4.25 16.66 22.30
N SER A 81 -2.92 16.60 22.39
CA SER A 81 -2.19 16.97 23.60
C SER A 81 -1.93 18.48 23.72
N SER A 82 -1.99 18.99 24.95
CA SER A 82 -1.47 20.29 25.33
C SER A 82 -0.03 20.19 25.86
N PRO A 83 0.73 21.30 25.93
CA PRO A 83 2.03 21.32 26.60
C PRO A 83 2.00 20.84 28.06
N SER A 84 0.87 20.98 28.75
CA SER A 84 0.65 20.42 30.10
C SER A 84 0.58 18.90 30.09
N ASP A 85 0.00 18.29 29.05
CA ASP A 85 -0.08 16.84 28.92
C ASP A 85 1.29 16.26 28.59
N ILE A 86 2.09 16.93 27.75
CA ILE A 86 3.47 16.52 27.46
C ILE A 86 4.31 16.43 28.75
N LYS A 87 4.13 17.35 29.70
CA LYS A 87 4.80 17.29 31.01
C LYS A 87 4.45 16.03 31.81
N ARG A 88 3.31 15.41 31.53
CA ARG A 88 2.81 14.19 32.19
C ARG A 88 3.23 12.90 31.50
N LEU A 89 3.98 12.95 30.39
CA LEU A 89 4.41 11.73 29.69
C LEU A 89 5.15 10.76 30.62
N GLY A 90 5.92 11.26 31.59
CA GLY A 90 6.67 10.44 32.55
C GLY A 90 5.83 9.59 33.50
N ALA A 91 4.51 9.80 33.63
CA ALA A 91 3.65 9.01 34.51
C ALA A 91 3.33 7.63 33.94
N ALA A 92 3.45 7.46 32.62
CA ALA A 92 3.19 6.19 31.96
C ALA A 92 4.24 5.13 32.29
N HIS A 93 3.84 3.87 32.27
CA HIS A 93 4.74 2.73 32.48
C HIS A 93 5.54 2.42 31.21
N PHE A 94 4.93 2.58 30.04
CA PHE A 94 5.55 2.35 28.74
C PHE A 94 4.93 3.25 27.66
N ASN A 95 5.46 3.18 26.44
CA ASN A 95 4.96 3.93 25.29
C ASN A 95 4.54 2.98 24.17
N VAL A 96 3.36 3.22 23.59
CA VAL A 96 2.97 2.60 22.32
C VAL A 96 3.42 3.52 21.19
N LEU A 97 4.44 3.09 20.45
CA LEU A 97 4.88 3.81 19.26
C LEU A 97 3.97 3.43 18.08
N MET A 98 2.96 4.26 17.83
CA MET A 98 1.96 3.99 16.80
C MET A 98 2.53 4.22 15.40
N TYR A 99 3.28 5.30 15.21
CA TYR A 99 3.87 5.66 13.92
C TYR A 99 5.34 6.02 14.10
N PRO A 100 6.27 5.12 13.71
CA PRO A 100 7.71 5.35 13.80
C PRO A 100 8.16 6.64 13.11
N GLU A 101 7.60 6.94 11.92
CA GLU A 101 7.95 8.08 11.09
C GLU A 101 7.81 9.45 11.77
N THR A 102 7.04 9.54 12.84
CA THR A 102 6.63 10.80 13.49
C THR A 102 6.79 10.76 15.02
N GLY A 103 7.30 9.67 15.58
CA GLY A 103 7.39 9.50 17.04
C GLY A 103 8.59 8.71 17.54
N GLU A 104 9.41 8.10 16.67
CA GLU A 104 10.50 7.22 17.11
C GLU A 104 11.56 7.99 17.91
N MET A 105 11.90 9.23 17.52
CA MET A 105 12.90 10.03 18.24
C MET A 105 12.42 10.36 19.66
N ALA A 106 11.14 10.71 19.82
CA ALA A 106 10.54 10.96 21.12
C ALA A 106 10.48 9.68 21.98
N ALA A 107 10.06 8.54 21.41
CA ALA A 107 10.00 7.26 22.12
C ALA A 107 11.39 6.81 22.63
N ARG A 108 12.42 6.90 21.80
CA ARG A 108 13.81 6.59 22.18
C ARG A 108 14.35 7.53 23.25
N TRP A 109 13.90 8.78 23.29
CA TRP A 109 14.26 9.71 24.34
C TRP A 109 13.57 9.37 25.65
N LEU A 110 12.27 9.08 25.63
CA LEU A 110 11.50 8.66 26.81
C LEU A 110 12.03 7.35 27.41
N GLU A 111 12.48 6.42 26.57
CA GLU A 111 13.12 5.17 27.02
C GLU A 111 14.43 5.44 27.79
N ARG A 112 15.31 6.27 27.23
CA ARG A 112 16.62 6.58 27.84
C ARG A 112 16.51 7.46 29.08
N GLU A 113 15.71 8.51 29.03
CA GLU A 113 15.67 9.53 30.09
C GLU A 113 14.63 9.22 31.17
N LEU A 114 13.50 8.58 30.82
CA LEU A 114 12.41 8.29 31.76
C LEU A 114 12.22 6.80 32.02
N GLY A 115 13.08 5.92 31.49
CA GLY A 115 13.03 4.48 31.70
C GLY A 115 11.72 3.84 31.22
N GLN A 116 11.11 4.39 30.17
CA GLN A 116 9.85 3.90 29.61
C GLN A 116 10.12 3.05 28.37
N PRO A 117 10.01 1.71 28.42
CA PRO A 117 10.10 0.89 27.22
C PRO A 117 9.03 1.29 26.21
N TYR A 118 9.25 1.00 24.93
CA TYR A 118 8.27 1.26 23.89
C TYR A 118 8.09 0.08 22.94
N THR A 119 6.86 -0.12 22.46
CA THR A 119 6.51 -1.18 21.50
C THR A 119 7.22 -0.95 20.16
N LYS A 120 7.65 -2.04 19.52
CA LYS A 120 8.29 -2.02 18.19
C LYS A 120 7.33 -2.51 17.10
N ILE A 121 6.24 -3.18 17.49
CA ILE A 121 5.25 -3.72 16.57
C ILE A 121 4.12 -2.71 16.38
N VAL A 122 3.86 -2.35 15.13
CA VAL A 122 2.71 -1.52 14.75
C VAL A 122 1.54 -2.46 14.43
N PRO A 123 0.40 -2.36 15.13
CA PRO A 123 -0.70 -3.33 15.07
C PRO A 123 -1.61 -3.13 13.85
N ILE A 124 -1.06 -3.17 12.63
CA ILE A 124 -1.84 -3.13 11.37
C ILE A 124 -1.89 -4.55 10.79
N GLY A 125 -3.09 -5.12 10.71
CA GLY A 125 -3.32 -6.53 10.34
C GLY A 125 -3.58 -7.43 11.55
N VAL A 126 -4.17 -8.60 11.32
CA VAL A 126 -4.55 -9.53 12.39
C VAL A 126 -3.31 -10.10 13.07
N GLY A 127 -2.33 -10.57 12.29
CA GLY A 127 -1.10 -11.14 12.81
C GLY A 127 -0.29 -10.11 13.60
N ALA A 128 -0.14 -8.90 13.06
CA ALA A 128 0.60 -7.83 13.72
C ALA A 128 -0.09 -7.35 15.01
N THR A 129 -1.42 -7.32 15.03
CA THR A 129 -2.20 -6.98 16.23
C THR A 129 -2.00 -8.02 17.34
N ARG A 130 -1.99 -9.32 17.00
CA ARG A 130 -1.69 -10.38 17.97
C ARG A 130 -0.25 -10.30 18.50
N ASP A 131 0.72 -10.03 17.63
CA ASP A 131 2.11 -9.86 18.05
C ASP A 131 2.29 -8.63 18.95
N PHE A 132 1.59 -7.53 18.65
CA PHE A 132 1.56 -6.33 19.48
C PHE A 132 0.98 -6.60 20.88
N ILE A 133 -0.14 -7.32 20.97
CA ILE A 133 -0.72 -7.73 22.26
C ILE A 133 0.30 -8.55 23.07
N ALA A 134 1.00 -9.48 22.41
CA ALA A 134 2.05 -10.27 23.05
C ALA A 134 3.24 -9.39 23.52
N GLU A 135 3.66 -8.41 22.73
CA GLU A 135 4.71 -7.45 23.10
C GLU A 135 4.28 -6.61 24.32
N VAL A 136 3.04 -6.11 24.34
CA VAL A 136 2.49 -5.34 25.47
C VAL A 136 2.41 -6.21 26.73
N ALA A 137 1.98 -7.47 26.61
CA ALA A 137 1.97 -8.43 27.72
C ALA A 137 3.38 -8.66 28.28
N GLN A 138 4.40 -8.77 27.42
CA GLN A 138 5.79 -8.89 27.85
C GLN A 138 6.30 -7.65 28.58
N ILE A 139 5.96 -6.45 28.12
CA ILE A 139 6.36 -5.19 28.75
C ILE A 139 5.71 -5.01 30.13
N THR A 140 4.44 -5.39 30.26
CA THR A 140 3.63 -5.09 31.45
C THR A 140 3.58 -6.22 32.47
N GLY A 141 3.87 -7.46 32.05
CA GLY A 141 3.67 -8.67 32.85
C GLY A 141 2.20 -9.05 33.05
N LEU A 142 1.28 -8.43 32.31
CA LEU A 142 -0.14 -8.78 32.30
C LEU A 142 -0.39 -9.96 31.36
N ASP A 143 -1.44 -10.73 31.65
CA ASP A 143 -1.91 -11.76 30.72
C ASP A 143 -2.51 -11.12 29.46
N PRO A 144 -2.21 -11.64 28.26
CA PRO A 144 -2.77 -11.11 27.03
C PRO A 144 -4.28 -11.35 26.98
N VAL A 145 -5.05 -10.29 26.76
CA VAL A 145 -6.50 -10.35 26.51
C VAL A 145 -6.73 -10.12 25.03
N VAL A 146 -7.48 -11.01 24.39
CA VAL A 146 -7.83 -10.92 22.98
C VAL A 146 -9.35 -11.06 22.84
N ASP A 147 -10.03 -9.95 22.62
CA ASP A 147 -11.43 -9.95 22.16
C ASP A 147 -11.47 -9.85 20.64
N ASP A 148 -11.60 -10.99 19.97
CA ASP A 148 -11.76 -11.08 18.51
C ASP A 148 -13.22 -11.32 18.09
N SER A 149 -14.19 -11.07 18.98
CA SER A 149 -15.62 -11.27 18.68
C SER A 149 -16.15 -10.42 17.50
N ARG A 150 -15.49 -9.29 17.21
CA ARG A 150 -15.78 -8.41 16.07
C ARG A 150 -14.87 -8.63 14.86
N LEU A 151 -13.88 -9.51 14.96
CA LEU A 151 -12.92 -9.76 13.88
C LEU A 151 -13.54 -10.64 12.78
N ARG A 152 -13.55 -10.14 11.55
CA ARG A 152 -14.20 -10.79 10.41
C ARG A 152 -13.24 -11.13 9.27
N LEU A 153 -12.14 -10.37 9.09
CA LEU A 153 -11.16 -10.62 8.01
C LEU A 153 -10.80 -12.11 7.86
N PRO A 154 -10.44 -12.87 8.91
CA PRO A 154 -10.02 -14.26 8.75
C PRO A 154 -11.09 -15.16 8.12
N TRP A 155 -12.35 -14.97 8.52
CA TRP A 155 -13.47 -15.71 7.94
C TRP A 155 -13.73 -15.30 6.49
N TYR A 156 -13.77 -13.99 6.22
CA TYR A 156 -13.99 -13.47 4.87
C TYR A 156 -12.90 -13.93 3.91
N SER A 157 -11.63 -13.85 4.31
CA SER A 157 -10.52 -14.30 3.46
C SER A 157 -10.47 -15.82 3.27
N ALA A 158 -10.94 -16.60 4.25
CA ALA A 158 -11.03 -18.06 4.12
C ALA A 158 -12.30 -18.54 3.39
N SER A 159 -13.27 -17.67 3.16
CA SER A 159 -14.53 -18.02 2.49
C SER A 159 -14.29 -18.37 1.02
N VAL A 160 -15.18 -19.21 0.45
CA VAL A 160 -15.05 -19.66 -0.95
C VAL A 160 -15.05 -18.50 -1.95
N ASP A 161 -15.77 -17.42 -1.64
CA ASP A 161 -15.84 -16.22 -2.47
C ASP A 161 -14.49 -15.51 -2.58
N SER A 162 -13.56 -15.72 -1.65
CA SER A 162 -12.21 -15.15 -1.66
C SER A 162 -11.19 -16.01 -2.39
N THR A 163 -11.54 -17.20 -2.87
CA THR A 163 -10.59 -18.12 -3.54
C THR A 163 -9.92 -17.46 -4.74
N TYR A 164 -10.64 -16.62 -5.49
CA TYR A 164 -10.11 -15.90 -6.66
C TYR A 164 -9.03 -14.85 -6.31
N LEU A 165 -8.90 -14.45 -5.05
CA LEU A 165 -7.84 -13.54 -4.59
C LEU A 165 -6.47 -14.23 -4.57
N THR A 166 -6.46 -15.56 -4.42
CA THR A 166 -5.23 -16.33 -4.25
C THR A 166 -4.31 -16.16 -5.46
N GLY A 167 -3.08 -15.72 -5.21
CA GLY A 167 -2.07 -15.51 -6.24
C GLY A 167 -2.26 -14.27 -7.11
N LYS A 168 -3.29 -13.43 -6.86
CA LYS A 168 -3.39 -12.14 -7.56
C LYS A 168 -2.17 -11.29 -7.24
N ARG A 169 -1.57 -10.73 -8.29
CA ARG A 169 -0.29 -10.01 -8.21
C ARG A 169 -0.49 -8.60 -7.70
N VAL A 170 0.13 -8.25 -6.58
CA VAL A 170 0.00 -6.92 -5.96
C VAL A 170 1.32 -6.16 -5.91
N PHE A 171 1.28 -4.88 -6.26
CA PHE A 171 2.37 -3.93 -6.03
C PHE A 171 2.04 -3.03 -4.85
N ILE A 172 3.00 -2.84 -3.94
CA ILE A 172 2.78 -2.15 -2.66
C ILE A 172 3.73 -0.96 -2.52
N PHE A 173 3.20 0.23 -2.22
CA PHE A 173 4.01 1.43 -2.03
C PHE A 173 3.39 2.40 -1.01
N GLY A 174 4.22 3.16 -0.30
CA GLY A 174 3.75 4.09 0.73
C GLY A 174 4.87 4.55 1.65
N ASP A 175 4.51 5.01 2.85
CA ASP A 175 5.48 5.05 3.94
C ASP A 175 5.87 3.62 4.35
N GLY A 176 7.04 3.50 4.98
CA GLY A 176 7.58 2.21 5.38
C GLY A 176 6.65 1.43 6.29
N THR A 177 6.03 2.08 7.28
CA THR A 177 5.13 1.41 8.23
C THR A 177 3.94 0.75 7.54
N HIS A 178 3.18 1.50 6.75
CA HIS A 178 1.99 0.98 6.07
C HIS A 178 2.35 0.01 4.96
N ALA A 179 3.39 0.26 4.17
CA ALA A 179 3.79 -0.63 3.09
C ALA A 179 4.28 -1.99 3.62
N MET A 180 5.04 -2.01 4.73
CA MET A 180 5.49 -3.26 5.36
C MET A 180 4.32 -4.03 5.99
N ALA A 181 3.42 -3.34 6.69
CA ALA A 181 2.20 -3.95 7.21
C ALA A 181 1.35 -4.53 6.08
N ALA A 182 1.21 -3.79 4.98
CA ALA A 182 0.41 -4.22 3.84
C ALA A 182 1.00 -5.45 3.15
N ALA A 183 2.32 -5.54 3.02
CA ALA A 183 2.98 -6.72 2.47
C ALA A 183 2.72 -7.98 3.33
N ARG A 184 2.72 -7.86 4.65
CA ARG A 184 2.39 -8.96 5.56
C ARG A 184 0.94 -9.41 5.37
N ILE A 185 -0.02 -8.48 5.41
CA ILE A 185 -1.45 -8.81 5.25
C ILE A 185 -1.70 -9.44 3.87
N ALA A 186 -1.15 -8.85 2.81
CA ALA A 186 -1.31 -9.33 1.45
C ALA A 186 -0.89 -10.81 1.31
N ARG A 187 0.30 -11.17 1.80
CA ARG A 187 0.82 -12.54 1.71
C ARG A 187 0.19 -13.50 2.71
N ASP A 188 0.17 -13.10 3.98
CA ASP A 188 -0.11 -14.02 5.09
C ASP A 188 -1.59 -14.08 5.47
N GLU A 189 -2.38 -13.05 5.14
CA GLU A 189 -3.79 -12.94 5.57
C GLU A 189 -4.77 -12.99 4.39
N MET A 190 -4.38 -12.56 3.18
CA MET A 190 -5.27 -12.48 2.00
C MET A 190 -4.86 -13.38 0.82
N GLY A 191 -3.67 -13.97 0.85
CA GLY A 191 -3.20 -14.90 -0.19
C GLY A 191 -2.76 -14.25 -1.52
N PHE A 192 -2.50 -12.94 -1.54
CA PHE A 192 -1.95 -12.25 -2.70
C PHE A 192 -0.47 -12.62 -2.94
N GLU A 193 -0.04 -12.55 -4.20
CA GLU A 193 1.37 -12.61 -4.58
C GLU A 193 1.93 -11.19 -4.60
N VAL A 194 2.77 -10.83 -3.63
CA VAL A 194 3.46 -9.52 -3.65
C VAL A 194 4.58 -9.58 -4.70
N VAL A 195 4.46 -8.78 -5.75
CA VAL A 195 5.39 -8.78 -6.89
C VAL A 195 6.34 -7.58 -6.92
N GLY A 196 6.05 -6.57 -6.10
CA GLY A 196 6.91 -5.42 -5.89
C GLY A 196 6.49 -4.68 -4.63
N MET A 197 7.47 -4.17 -3.90
CA MET A 197 7.22 -3.36 -2.71
C MET A 197 8.27 -2.27 -2.53
N GLY A 198 7.86 -1.14 -1.96
CA GLY A 198 8.76 0.00 -1.76
C GLY A 198 8.23 1.04 -0.78
N CYS A 199 9.06 2.02 -0.46
CA CYS A 199 8.65 3.19 0.31
C CYS A 199 9.39 4.46 -0.08
N TYR A 200 8.76 5.60 0.15
CA TYR A 200 9.33 6.92 -0.18
C TYR A 200 10.19 7.53 0.93
N ASN A 201 10.00 7.10 2.19
CA ASN A 201 10.73 7.62 3.34
C ASN A 201 12.01 6.83 3.59
N ARG A 202 13.15 7.48 3.36
CA ARG A 202 14.48 6.87 3.45
C ARG A 202 14.82 6.38 4.85
N GLU A 203 14.22 6.98 5.87
CA GLU A 203 14.31 6.57 7.28
C GLU A 203 13.92 5.09 7.48
N MET A 204 12.97 4.60 6.68
CA MET A 204 12.47 3.21 6.75
C MET A 204 13.09 2.29 5.69
N ALA A 205 14.10 2.75 4.96
CA ALA A 205 14.70 1.97 3.88
C ALA A 205 15.37 0.67 4.35
N ARG A 206 15.98 0.67 5.54
CA ARG A 206 16.65 -0.51 6.10
C ARG A 206 15.64 -1.62 6.45
N PRO A 207 14.60 -1.39 7.27
CA PRO A 207 13.60 -2.42 7.54
C PRO A 207 12.84 -2.82 6.28
N MET A 208 12.52 -1.88 5.37
CA MET A 208 11.86 -2.19 4.09
C MET A 208 12.67 -3.17 3.23
N ARG A 209 13.99 -2.93 3.06
CA ARG A 209 14.87 -3.86 2.32
C ARG A 209 14.96 -5.23 2.98
N ALA A 210 15.04 -5.27 4.31
CA ALA A 210 15.09 -6.53 5.03
C ALA A 210 13.81 -7.35 4.84
N LEU A 211 12.65 -6.70 4.89
CA LEU A 211 11.36 -7.34 4.62
C LEU A 211 11.28 -7.80 3.17
N ALA A 212 11.55 -6.93 2.19
CA ALA A 212 11.48 -7.28 0.76
C ALA A 212 12.32 -8.51 0.40
N LYS A 213 13.51 -8.66 1.01
CA LYS A 213 14.34 -9.85 0.84
C LYS A 213 13.64 -11.14 1.29
N SER A 214 12.81 -11.10 2.33
CA SER A 214 12.01 -12.26 2.77
C SER A 214 10.90 -12.65 1.78
N PHE A 215 10.54 -11.75 0.86
CA PHE A 215 9.63 -11.99 -0.26
C PHE A 215 10.39 -12.36 -1.55
N GLY A 216 11.73 -12.40 -1.53
CA GLY A 216 12.54 -12.59 -2.74
C GLY A 216 12.54 -11.38 -3.67
N LEU A 217 12.25 -10.19 -3.15
CA LEU A 217 12.15 -8.94 -3.91
C LEU A 217 13.26 -7.95 -3.53
N ASP A 218 13.59 -7.06 -4.45
CA ASP A 218 14.35 -5.85 -4.16
C ASP A 218 13.41 -4.70 -3.83
N ALA A 219 13.63 -4.04 -2.69
CA ALA A 219 12.80 -2.92 -2.28
C ALA A 219 13.06 -1.68 -3.14
N LEU A 220 12.00 -1.07 -3.66
CA LEU A 220 12.05 0.22 -4.33
C LEU A 220 12.06 1.36 -3.29
N ILE A 221 13.20 2.03 -3.12
CA ILE A 221 13.35 3.16 -2.20
C ILE A 221 13.52 4.43 -3.03
N THR A 222 12.43 5.15 -3.27
CA THR A 222 12.43 6.34 -4.13
C THR A 222 11.33 7.31 -3.73
N ASP A 223 11.59 8.60 -3.92
CA ASP A 223 10.58 9.67 -3.83
C ASP A 223 10.20 10.22 -5.21
N ASP A 224 10.72 9.62 -6.29
CA ASP A 224 10.37 9.93 -7.67
C ASP A 224 9.21 9.04 -8.14
N TYR A 225 8.06 9.66 -8.41
CA TYR A 225 6.88 8.95 -8.87
C TYR A 225 7.06 8.31 -10.25
N LEU A 226 7.99 8.81 -11.08
CA LEU A 226 8.27 8.22 -12.39
C LEU A 226 8.99 6.87 -12.26
N GLU A 227 9.88 6.72 -11.28
CA GLU A 227 10.51 5.43 -10.98
C GLU A 227 9.48 4.41 -10.45
N VAL A 228 8.55 4.86 -9.60
CA VAL A 228 7.44 4.02 -9.11
C VAL A 228 6.55 3.57 -10.27
N GLU A 229 6.19 4.50 -11.15
CA GLU A 229 5.38 4.24 -12.34
C GLU A 229 6.05 3.25 -13.29
N GLN A 230 7.34 3.44 -13.59
CA GLN A 230 8.14 2.53 -14.42
C GLN A 230 8.18 1.12 -13.82
N GLN A 231 8.33 1.00 -12.51
CA GLN A 231 8.35 -0.30 -11.83
C GLN A 231 6.98 -0.99 -11.90
N ILE A 232 5.88 -0.25 -11.73
CA ILE A 232 4.51 -0.77 -11.88
C ILE A 232 4.29 -1.26 -13.32
N GLU A 233 4.68 -0.47 -14.33
CA GLU A 233 4.58 -0.86 -15.75
C GLU A 233 5.41 -2.11 -16.06
N ALA A 234 6.62 -2.19 -15.52
CA ALA A 234 7.52 -3.34 -15.70
C ALA A 234 6.97 -4.61 -15.03
N LEU A 235 6.29 -4.49 -13.89
CA LEU A 235 5.76 -5.65 -13.17
C LEU A 235 4.37 -6.09 -13.69
N ALA A 236 3.54 -5.16 -14.20
CA ALA A 236 2.09 -5.34 -14.47
C ALA A 236 1.40 -6.12 -13.36
N PRO A 237 1.26 -5.53 -12.16
CA PRO A 237 0.43 -6.11 -11.12
C PRO A 237 -1.04 -6.08 -11.54
N GLU A 238 -1.84 -6.93 -10.92
CA GLU A 238 -3.30 -6.94 -11.04
C GLU A 238 -3.95 -5.95 -10.05
N MET A 239 -3.19 -5.51 -9.04
CA MET A 239 -3.63 -4.54 -8.04
C MET A 239 -2.48 -3.67 -7.55
N ILE A 240 -2.77 -2.41 -7.24
CA ILE A 240 -1.85 -1.49 -6.58
C ILE A 240 -2.39 -1.13 -5.19
N LEU A 241 -1.59 -1.34 -4.15
CA LEU A 241 -1.81 -0.84 -2.81
C LEU A 241 -0.83 0.30 -2.55
N GLY A 242 -1.30 1.54 -2.63
CA GLY A 242 -0.42 2.70 -2.79
C GLY A 242 -0.83 3.95 -2.02
N THR A 243 -0.27 5.08 -2.43
CA THR A 243 -0.67 6.43 -2.01
C THR A 243 -1.68 7.01 -3.00
N GLN A 244 -2.05 8.28 -2.81
CA GLN A 244 -2.83 9.01 -3.81
C GLN A 244 -2.13 9.09 -5.18
N MET A 245 -0.79 9.11 -5.22
CA MET A 245 -0.04 9.12 -6.48
C MET A 245 -0.20 7.82 -7.25
N GLU A 246 -0.10 6.69 -6.57
CA GLU A 246 -0.30 5.37 -7.18
C GLU A 246 -1.74 5.17 -7.67
N ARG A 247 -2.73 5.83 -7.06
CA ARG A 247 -4.10 5.88 -7.60
C ARG A 247 -4.16 6.55 -8.98
N HIS A 248 -3.37 7.61 -9.20
CA HIS A 248 -3.27 8.25 -10.51
C HIS A 248 -2.58 7.35 -11.54
N ILE A 249 -1.50 6.66 -11.13
CA ILE A 249 -0.80 5.67 -11.97
C ILE A 249 -1.75 4.53 -12.34
N GLY A 250 -2.44 3.94 -11.35
CA GLY A 250 -3.42 2.87 -11.57
C GLY A 250 -4.54 3.28 -12.52
N LYS A 251 -5.07 4.51 -12.40
CA LYS A 251 -6.06 5.04 -13.33
C LYS A 251 -5.53 5.15 -14.76
N ARG A 252 -4.27 5.60 -14.95
CA ARG A 252 -3.64 5.72 -16.27
C ARG A 252 -3.41 4.34 -16.91
N LEU A 253 -3.00 3.36 -16.10
CA LEU A 253 -2.68 2.01 -16.55
C LEU A 253 -3.89 1.05 -16.58
N GLY A 254 -5.05 1.48 -16.07
CA GLY A 254 -6.23 0.62 -15.95
C GLY A 254 -6.06 -0.48 -14.89
N ILE A 255 -5.24 -0.26 -13.86
CA ILE A 255 -4.99 -1.23 -12.78
C ILE A 255 -5.80 -0.82 -11.54
N PRO A 256 -6.60 -1.74 -10.95
CA PRO A 256 -7.26 -1.54 -9.66
C PRO A 256 -6.32 -1.00 -8.58
N CYS A 257 -6.77 0.00 -7.82
CA CYS A 257 -5.94 0.61 -6.79
C CYS A 257 -6.72 0.90 -5.50
N ALA A 258 -6.10 0.61 -4.35
CA ALA A 258 -6.52 1.07 -3.03
C ALA A 258 -5.42 1.93 -2.38
N VAL A 259 -5.84 2.95 -1.62
CA VAL A 259 -4.91 3.80 -0.85
C VAL A 259 -4.68 3.18 0.52
N ILE A 260 -3.41 2.98 0.87
CA ILE A 260 -2.97 2.38 2.14
C ILE A 260 -2.11 3.32 3.00
N SER A 261 -1.68 4.45 2.44
CA SER A 261 -0.68 5.33 3.05
C SER A 261 -0.88 6.77 2.63
N ALA A 262 -0.45 7.69 3.49
CA ALA A 262 -0.18 9.07 3.08
C ALA A 262 0.90 9.12 1.97
N PRO A 263 0.95 10.17 1.14
CA PRO A 263 0.00 11.30 1.06
C PRO A 263 -1.37 10.90 0.50
N VAL A 264 -2.42 11.52 1.03
CA VAL A 264 -3.83 11.25 0.67
C VAL A 264 -4.62 12.54 0.41
N HIS A 265 -5.86 12.41 -0.08
CA HIS A 265 -6.80 13.52 -0.22
C HIS A 265 -8.01 13.35 0.72
N VAL A 266 -8.95 14.30 0.73
CA VAL A 266 -10.12 14.37 1.62
C VAL A 266 -10.95 13.07 1.72
N GLN A 267 -10.97 12.24 0.67
CA GLN A 267 -11.71 10.97 0.65
C GLN A 267 -11.20 9.98 1.71
N ASP A 268 -9.91 10.05 2.03
CA ASP A 268 -9.24 9.20 3.02
C ASP A 268 -9.25 9.77 4.44
N PHE A 269 -9.96 10.89 4.65
CA PHE A 269 -10.36 11.42 5.95
C PHE A 269 -11.88 11.31 6.13
N PRO A 270 -12.43 10.08 6.18
CA PRO A 270 -13.87 9.89 6.10
C PRO A 270 -14.57 10.27 7.41
N ALA A 271 -15.88 10.53 7.29
CA ALA A 271 -16.75 10.77 8.43
C ALA A 271 -17.02 9.49 9.26
N ARG A 272 -17.03 8.32 8.62
CA ARG A 272 -17.22 7.01 9.29
C ARG A 272 -15.99 6.61 10.09
N TYR A 273 -16.18 5.65 11.00
CA TYR A 273 -15.08 4.94 11.65
C TYR A 273 -14.32 4.08 10.62
N SER A 274 -13.00 4.24 10.55
CA SER A 274 -12.16 3.71 9.47
C SER A 274 -10.70 3.45 9.88
N PRO A 275 -10.44 2.76 11.01
CA PRO A 275 -9.08 2.45 11.44
C PRO A 275 -8.33 1.58 10.40
N GLN A 276 -7.01 1.53 10.51
CA GLN A 276 -6.14 0.53 9.90
C GLN A 276 -5.50 -0.37 10.97
N MET A 277 -5.36 0.13 12.19
CA MET A 277 -4.87 -0.65 13.32
C MET A 277 -5.97 -1.53 13.93
N GLY A 278 -5.55 -2.56 14.65
CA GLY A 278 -6.42 -3.44 15.43
C GLY A 278 -7.33 -4.34 14.61
N PHE A 279 -8.28 -4.98 15.28
CA PHE A 279 -9.16 -5.96 14.65
C PHE A 279 -10.21 -5.33 13.75
N GLU A 280 -10.75 -4.15 14.11
CA GLU A 280 -11.63 -3.42 13.20
C GLU A 280 -10.85 -2.87 12.00
N GLY A 281 -9.60 -2.46 12.19
CA GLY A 281 -8.72 -2.06 11.09
C GLY A 281 -8.54 -3.17 10.05
N ALA A 282 -8.39 -4.41 10.49
CA ALA A 282 -8.35 -5.58 9.61
C ALA A 282 -9.66 -5.72 8.78
N ASN A 283 -10.83 -5.53 9.40
CA ASN A 283 -12.11 -5.56 8.66
C ASN A 283 -12.16 -4.47 7.58
N VAL A 284 -11.81 -3.23 7.94
CA VAL A 284 -11.76 -2.08 7.02
C VAL A 284 -10.79 -2.33 5.88
N ILE A 285 -9.62 -2.92 6.17
CA ILE A 285 -8.59 -3.27 5.19
C ILE A 285 -9.14 -4.27 4.17
N PHE A 286 -9.76 -5.36 4.63
CA PHE A 286 -10.33 -6.37 3.74
C PHE A 286 -11.31 -5.75 2.75
N ASP A 287 -12.30 -5.00 3.25
CA ASP A 287 -13.29 -4.34 2.40
C ASP A 287 -12.63 -3.37 1.41
N THR A 288 -11.68 -2.56 1.89
CA THR A 288 -11.03 -1.52 1.08
C THR A 288 -10.17 -2.11 -0.04
N TRP A 289 -9.50 -3.24 0.20
CA TRP A 289 -8.58 -3.83 -0.78
C TRP A 289 -9.28 -4.75 -1.76
N VAL A 290 -10.35 -5.42 -1.37
CA VAL A 290 -11.13 -6.26 -2.30
C VAL A 290 -12.00 -5.41 -3.21
N HIS A 291 -12.52 -4.26 -2.72
CA HIS A 291 -13.48 -3.44 -3.46
C HIS A 291 -13.01 -2.92 -4.85
N PRO A 292 -11.75 -2.59 -5.12
CA PRO A 292 -11.31 -2.22 -6.46
C PRO A 292 -11.26 -3.38 -7.46
N LEU A 293 -11.18 -4.62 -6.98
CA LEU A 293 -11.05 -5.80 -7.83
C LEU A 293 -12.39 -6.14 -8.50
N VAL A 294 -12.33 -6.63 -9.73
CA VAL A 294 -13.49 -7.22 -10.41
C VAL A 294 -13.95 -8.44 -9.61
N MET A 295 -15.26 -8.58 -9.39
CA MET A 295 -15.79 -9.70 -8.61
C MET A 295 -15.60 -11.03 -9.36
N GLY A 296 -15.41 -12.14 -8.65
CA GLY A 296 -15.02 -13.43 -9.25
C GLY A 296 -15.96 -13.95 -10.36
N LEU A 297 -17.28 -13.72 -10.24
CA LEU A 297 -18.24 -14.09 -11.29
C LEU A 297 -18.08 -13.20 -12.54
N GLU A 298 -17.90 -11.90 -12.36
CA GLU A 298 -17.70 -10.95 -13.45
C GLU A 298 -16.36 -11.22 -14.17
N GLU A 299 -15.31 -11.57 -13.42
CA GLU A 299 -14.03 -12.01 -13.99
C GLU A 299 -14.20 -13.26 -14.86
N HIS A 300 -15.03 -14.21 -14.42
CA HIS A 300 -15.36 -15.41 -15.19
C HIS A 300 -16.25 -15.13 -16.41
N LEU A 301 -17.22 -14.21 -16.28
CA LEU A 301 -18.11 -13.82 -17.36
C LEU A 301 -17.38 -13.01 -18.45
N LEU A 302 -16.49 -12.08 -18.07
CA LEU A 302 -15.59 -11.40 -19.01
C LEU A 302 -14.67 -12.38 -19.75
N HIS A 303 -14.37 -13.54 -19.15
CA HIS A 303 -13.66 -14.61 -19.85
C HIS A 303 -14.56 -15.35 -20.87
N MET A 304 -15.83 -15.59 -20.51
CA MET A 304 -16.75 -16.45 -21.26
C MET A 304 -17.56 -15.71 -22.35
N PHE A 305 -17.89 -14.43 -22.17
CA PHE A 305 -18.81 -13.65 -23.01
C PHE A 305 -18.22 -12.29 -23.44
N ARG A 306 -17.07 -12.32 -24.11
CA ARG A 306 -16.28 -11.11 -24.46
C ARG A 306 -16.90 -10.17 -25.49
N ASP A 307 -17.77 -10.70 -26.34
CA ASP A 307 -18.46 -9.94 -27.39
C ASP A 307 -19.84 -9.43 -26.92
N ASP A 308 -20.13 -9.52 -25.62
CA ASP A 308 -21.36 -9.03 -25.03
C ASP A 308 -21.32 -7.50 -24.86
N PHE A 309 -22.42 -6.84 -25.21
CA PHE A 309 -22.51 -5.37 -25.15
C PHE A 309 -22.52 -4.84 -23.70
N GLU A 310 -22.90 -5.69 -22.73
CA GLU A 310 -23.03 -5.36 -21.31
C GLU A 310 -21.79 -5.77 -20.51
N PHE A 311 -21.10 -6.86 -20.90
CA PHE A 311 -19.93 -7.41 -20.20
C PHE A 311 -18.69 -7.48 -21.11
N ASN A 312 -18.01 -6.35 -21.30
CA ASN A 312 -16.76 -6.28 -22.07
C ASN A 312 -15.62 -5.64 -21.28
N ASP A 313 -14.38 -5.85 -21.74
CA ASP A 313 -13.14 -5.36 -21.10
C ASP A 313 -13.12 -3.85 -20.79
N ALA A 314 -13.96 -3.05 -21.45
CA ALA A 314 -14.03 -1.60 -21.25
C ALA A 314 -14.99 -1.16 -20.13
N ALA A 315 -15.79 -2.09 -19.56
CA ALA A 315 -16.87 -1.75 -18.63
C ALA A 315 -16.43 -1.46 -17.18
N GLY A 316 -15.19 -1.81 -16.78
CA GLY A 316 -14.75 -1.73 -15.38
C GLY A 316 -15.47 -2.75 -14.49
N ALA A 317 -15.33 -2.69 -13.16
CA ALA A 317 -16.06 -3.63 -12.29
C ALA A 317 -17.53 -3.19 -12.10
N SER A 318 -18.45 -4.14 -12.21
CA SER A 318 -19.91 -3.95 -12.24
C SER A 318 -20.48 -3.20 -11.03
N HIS A 319 -19.86 -3.33 -9.86
CA HIS A 319 -20.28 -2.65 -8.63
C HIS A 319 -19.84 -1.19 -8.53
N HIS A 320 -19.04 -0.68 -9.47
CA HIS A 320 -18.65 0.74 -9.53
C HIS A 320 -19.64 1.63 -10.30
N GLY A 321 -20.77 1.08 -10.76
CA GLY A 321 -21.76 1.79 -11.58
C GLY A 321 -21.24 1.99 -13.00
N GLY A 322 -21.94 1.43 -13.99
CA GLY A 322 -21.51 1.44 -15.39
C GLY A 322 -21.32 2.86 -15.95
N HIS A 323 -20.08 3.32 -16.02
CA HIS A 323 -19.71 4.44 -16.88
C HIS A 323 -19.42 3.88 -18.28
N GLY A 324 -20.49 3.54 -19.00
CA GLY A 324 -20.40 3.36 -20.43
C GLY A 324 -19.81 4.62 -21.05
N VAL A 325 -18.63 4.50 -21.65
CA VAL A 325 -18.07 5.55 -22.50
C VAL A 325 -19.08 5.73 -23.63
N ALA A 326 -19.85 6.83 -23.59
CA ALA A 326 -20.76 7.18 -24.66
C ALA A 326 -19.96 7.26 -25.96
N ASP A 327 -20.30 6.37 -26.90
CA ASP A 327 -19.80 6.36 -28.27
C ASP A 327 -19.86 7.77 -28.84
N LYS A 328 -18.71 8.32 -29.24
CA LYS A 328 -18.68 9.56 -30.02
C LYS A 328 -19.24 9.24 -31.41
N PRO A 329 -20.28 9.94 -31.89
CA PRO A 329 -20.83 9.68 -33.21
C PRO A 329 -19.81 10.00 -34.30
N GLN A 330 -19.70 9.07 -35.25
CA GLN A 330 -18.91 9.17 -36.48
C GLN A 330 -19.20 10.49 -37.22
N SER A 331 -18.17 11.32 -37.36
CA SER A 331 -18.17 12.47 -38.26
C SER A 331 -17.85 12.02 -39.68
N THR A 332 -18.84 12.15 -40.55
CA THR A 332 -18.76 11.94 -42.00
C THR A 332 -17.74 12.88 -42.64
N SER A 333 -16.78 12.30 -43.35
CA SER A 333 -15.78 12.98 -44.17
C SER A 333 -16.41 13.76 -45.34
N ARG A 334 -16.01 15.03 -45.51
CA ARG A 334 -16.06 15.75 -46.79
C ARG A 334 -14.63 16.07 -47.24
N ALA A 335 -14.35 15.73 -48.49
CA ALA A 335 -13.07 15.87 -49.17
C ALA A 335 -12.87 17.24 -49.82
N VAL A 336 -11.62 17.75 -49.79
CA VAL A 336 -10.84 18.48 -50.82
C VAL A 336 -9.39 18.43 -50.28
N GLY A 337 -8.29 18.05 -50.93
CA GLY A 337 -7.89 17.94 -52.33
C GLY A 337 -6.62 18.81 -52.49
N ASP A 338 -5.41 18.24 -52.57
CA ASP A 338 -4.38 18.57 -53.57
C ASP A 338 -3.09 17.71 -53.43
N SER A 339 -2.16 17.86 -54.37
CA SER A 339 -1.44 16.80 -55.07
C SER A 339 0.10 16.81 -54.91
N GLN A 340 0.69 15.59 -54.84
CA GLN A 340 2.01 15.09 -55.37
C GLN A 340 3.38 15.78 -55.06
N PRO A 341 4.55 15.12 -55.30
CA PRO A 341 4.93 13.71 -55.20
C PRO A 341 6.28 13.46 -54.43
N ALA A 342 6.71 12.19 -54.43
CA ALA A 342 7.77 11.54 -53.66
C ALA A 342 9.22 12.10 -53.78
N ALA A 343 10.01 11.84 -52.73
CA ALA A 343 11.46 11.64 -52.82
C ALA A 343 11.91 10.55 -51.84
N VAL A 344 12.71 9.64 -52.36
CA VAL A 344 13.38 8.50 -51.70
C VAL A 344 14.84 8.89 -51.53
N GLU A 345 15.42 8.68 -50.35
CA GLU A 345 16.85 8.36 -50.08
C GLU A 345 17.03 8.35 -48.54
N ALA A 346 17.24 7.19 -47.91
CA ALA A 346 18.47 6.41 -47.77
C ALA A 346 19.43 6.93 -46.68
N GLY A 347 19.54 6.12 -45.61
CA GLY A 347 20.81 5.94 -44.89
C GLY A 347 21.00 6.68 -43.57
N ALA A 348 20.58 6.05 -42.46
CA ALA A 348 21.28 6.19 -41.18
C ALA A 348 21.23 4.86 -40.43
N VAL A 349 22.39 4.21 -40.37
CA VAL A 349 22.69 3.01 -39.60
C VAL A 349 22.62 3.32 -38.11
N HIS A 350 21.70 2.68 -37.39
CA HIS A 350 21.79 2.50 -35.94
C HIS A 350 21.52 1.03 -35.59
N ALA A 351 22.22 0.59 -34.54
CA ALA A 351 22.44 -0.77 -34.12
C ALA A 351 21.16 -1.60 -33.89
N ALA A 352 21.30 -2.91 -34.05
CA ALA A 352 20.26 -3.92 -33.94
C ALA A 352 19.46 -3.83 -32.62
N ASP A 353 18.29 -3.20 -32.67
CA ASP A 353 17.14 -3.60 -31.86
C ASP A 353 16.55 -4.86 -32.49
N THR A 354 16.57 -5.96 -31.75
CA THR A 354 15.81 -7.17 -32.12
C THR A 354 14.35 -6.89 -31.83
N GLN A 355 13.69 -6.17 -32.73
CA GLN A 355 12.30 -5.77 -32.60
C GLN A 355 11.42 -7.01 -32.84
N THR A 356 10.94 -7.61 -31.75
CA THR A 356 10.05 -8.77 -31.80
C THR A 356 8.73 -8.41 -32.50
N ILE A 357 8.32 -9.20 -33.49
CA ILE A 357 7.14 -8.93 -34.34
C ILE A 357 6.00 -9.86 -33.91
N TRP A 358 4.88 -9.29 -33.46
CA TRP A 358 3.67 -10.07 -33.20
C TRP A 358 2.88 -10.30 -34.49
N LEU A 359 2.60 -11.56 -34.83
CA LEU A 359 1.72 -11.89 -35.95
C LEU A 359 0.26 -11.56 -35.60
N ILE A 360 -0.53 -11.18 -36.61
CA ILE A 360 -1.94 -10.74 -36.43
C ILE A 360 -2.77 -11.78 -35.66
N GLU A 361 -2.56 -13.06 -35.93
CA GLU A 361 -3.29 -14.14 -35.27
C GLU A 361 -2.89 -14.29 -33.80
N ALA A 362 -1.60 -14.10 -33.49
CA ALA A 362 -1.09 -14.09 -32.12
C ALA A 362 -1.58 -12.87 -31.33
N GLU A 363 -1.69 -11.69 -31.96
CA GLU A 363 -2.29 -10.52 -31.32
C GLU A 363 -3.77 -10.71 -31.01
N LYS A 364 -4.52 -11.32 -31.94
CA LYS A 364 -5.91 -11.70 -31.71
C LYS A 364 -6.04 -12.70 -30.56
N GLU A 365 -5.14 -13.67 -30.49
CA GLU A 365 -5.11 -14.65 -29.42
C GLU A 365 -4.70 -14.03 -28.07
N LEU A 366 -3.75 -13.10 -28.05
CA LEU A 366 -3.37 -12.34 -26.86
C LEU A 366 -4.54 -11.49 -26.33
N LYS A 367 -5.35 -10.90 -27.21
CA LYS A 367 -6.57 -10.17 -26.83
C LYS A 367 -7.60 -11.08 -26.15
N LYS A 368 -7.54 -12.41 -26.37
CA LYS A 368 -8.33 -13.40 -25.62
C LYS A 368 -7.78 -13.68 -24.21
N ILE A 369 -6.77 -12.98 -23.74
CA ILE A 369 -6.32 -13.06 -22.35
C ILE A 369 -6.96 -11.89 -21.58
N PRO A 370 -7.55 -12.11 -20.39
CA PRO A 370 -8.18 -11.04 -19.60
C PRO A 370 -7.22 -9.86 -19.38
N PHE A 371 -7.74 -8.62 -19.44
CA PHE A 371 -6.89 -7.43 -19.54
C PHE A 371 -5.85 -7.31 -18.41
N PHE A 372 -6.21 -7.70 -17.19
CA PHE A 372 -5.36 -7.61 -15.98
C PHE A 372 -4.17 -8.58 -15.98
N VAL A 373 -4.26 -9.71 -16.69
CA VAL A 373 -3.12 -10.65 -16.89
C VAL A 373 -2.48 -10.56 -18.29
N ARG A 374 -3.11 -9.82 -19.22
CA ARG A 374 -2.65 -9.69 -20.62
C ARG A 374 -1.25 -9.10 -20.73
N GLY A 375 -0.92 -8.10 -19.91
CA GLY A 375 0.41 -7.48 -19.89
C GLY A 375 1.52 -8.49 -19.54
N LYS A 376 1.29 -9.34 -18.53
CA LYS A 376 2.20 -10.44 -18.15
C LYS A 376 2.31 -11.46 -19.27
N ALA A 377 1.19 -11.89 -19.85
CA ALA A 377 1.20 -12.87 -20.93
C ALA A 377 2.00 -12.38 -22.15
N ARG A 378 1.85 -11.10 -22.54
CA ARG A 378 2.66 -10.48 -23.59
C ARG A 378 4.15 -10.55 -23.27
N ARG A 379 4.56 -10.07 -22.08
CA ARG A 379 5.97 -10.05 -21.67
C ARG A 379 6.59 -11.44 -21.53
N ASN A 380 5.88 -12.39 -20.94
CA ASN A 380 6.33 -13.77 -20.83
C ASN A 380 6.55 -14.38 -22.22
N THR A 381 5.65 -14.08 -23.17
CA THR A 381 5.79 -14.55 -24.56
C THR A 381 6.98 -13.89 -25.26
N GLU A 382 7.18 -12.59 -25.09
CA GLU A 382 8.33 -11.87 -25.63
C GLU A 382 9.66 -12.38 -25.05
N THR A 383 9.70 -12.63 -23.74
CA THR A 383 10.87 -13.19 -23.05
C THR A 383 11.16 -14.61 -23.50
N TYR A 384 10.12 -15.45 -23.63
CA TYR A 384 10.25 -16.81 -24.14
C TYR A 384 10.74 -16.82 -25.60
N ALA A 385 10.15 -16.00 -26.47
CA ALA A 385 10.55 -15.87 -27.86
C ALA A 385 12.02 -15.43 -27.99
N ALA A 386 12.43 -14.42 -27.22
CA ALA A 386 13.82 -13.97 -27.15
C ALA A 386 14.78 -15.09 -26.70
N SER A 387 14.41 -15.86 -25.67
CA SER A 387 15.22 -16.99 -25.18
C SER A 387 15.39 -18.13 -26.21
N ARG A 388 14.44 -18.25 -27.15
CA ARG A 388 14.46 -19.24 -28.24
C ARG A 388 15.03 -18.68 -29.55
N GLY A 389 15.41 -17.40 -29.58
CA GLY A 389 15.89 -16.72 -30.80
C GLY A 389 14.81 -16.53 -31.86
N VAL A 390 13.53 -16.55 -31.47
CA VAL A 390 12.38 -16.39 -32.36
C VAL A 390 12.02 -14.90 -32.43
N GLN A 391 12.05 -14.33 -33.64
CA GLN A 391 11.70 -12.92 -33.87
C GLN A 391 10.21 -12.70 -34.13
N GLU A 392 9.52 -13.69 -34.71
CA GLU A 392 8.09 -13.61 -35.02
C GLU A 392 7.28 -14.41 -33.98
N ILE A 393 6.44 -13.73 -33.22
CA ILE A 393 5.54 -14.36 -32.25
C ILE A 393 4.28 -14.82 -32.98
N SER A 394 4.18 -16.14 -33.17
CA SER A 394 2.98 -16.83 -33.66
C SER A 394 2.06 -17.26 -32.50
N ILE A 395 0.89 -17.80 -32.84
CA ILE A 395 -0.02 -18.42 -31.86
C ILE A 395 0.71 -19.55 -31.11
N ASP A 396 1.52 -20.34 -31.80
CA ASP A 396 2.25 -21.47 -31.19
C ASP A 396 3.26 -20.96 -30.15
N THR A 397 4.02 -19.90 -30.47
CA THR A 397 4.97 -19.27 -29.53
C THR A 397 4.26 -18.78 -28.26
N LEU A 398 3.06 -18.22 -28.39
CA LEU A 398 2.22 -17.78 -27.26
C LEU A 398 1.79 -18.96 -26.38
N TYR A 399 1.36 -20.07 -26.97
CA TYR A 399 0.96 -21.28 -26.23
C TYR A 399 2.15 -22.00 -25.57
N GLU A 400 3.29 -22.08 -26.26
CA GLU A 400 4.52 -22.63 -25.70
C GLU A 400 5.02 -21.80 -24.51
N ALA A 401 4.99 -20.47 -24.61
CA ALA A 401 5.34 -19.59 -23.51
C ALA A 401 4.39 -19.80 -22.31
N LYS A 402 3.08 -19.92 -22.56
CA LYS A 402 2.11 -20.23 -21.51
C LYS A 402 2.44 -21.55 -20.81
N ALA A 403 2.78 -22.61 -21.56
CA ALA A 403 3.15 -23.91 -20.99
C ALA A 403 4.46 -23.84 -20.18
N HIS A 404 5.44 -23.06 -20.64
CA HIS A 404 6.72 -22.88 -19.96
C HIS A 404 6.58 -22.17 -18.60
N TYR A 405 5.73 -21.14 -18.51
CA TYR A 405 5.51 -20.37 -17.27
C TYR A 405 4.35 -20.89 -16.40
N ALA A 406 3.70 -21.99 -16.79
CA ALA A 406 2.67 -22.67 -16.00
C ALA A 406 3.22 -23.84 -15.16
N GLN A 407 4.51 -24.16 -15.31
CA GLN A 407 5.29 -25.00 -14.41
C GLN A 407 5.81 -24.16 -13.25
#